data_AF-A0A530QTB2-F1
#
_entry.id   AF-A0A530QTB2-F1
#
_cell.length_a   1.000
_cell.length_b   1.000
_cell.length_c   1.000
_cell.angle_alpha   90.00
_cell.angle_beta   90.00
_cell.angle_gamma   90.00
#
_symmetry.space_group_name_H-M   'P 1'
#
loop_
_entity.id
_entity.type
_entity.pdbx_description
1 polymer ?
#
loop_
_entity_poly.entity_id
_entity_poly.type
_entity_poly.pdbx_seq_one_letter_code
_entity_poly.pdbx_strand_id
1 'polypeptide(L)'
;LSGGLALWNVQKLSSDATSEVGEGLTTANQEYIRSYAESTALSVDLLLDRVHGDVKALAGVLQAQIDDPTRQQQVGATLSHEAPGSVKVVYDAQGDWAQNLPGAPSVMSVWGYLLGADHNPLPSVQQEIEDSTVLDLVAPTLMASGSSKLQMYYIGPKERPIFRTVPYTDQAQTFDRLYPGHNKAEFWEFFFPGIYGSWQQWAKDPASRPVPDDITQTAPYTDAITGKLIVSFFHPLWTRDRTGIAGTAGADITLDQLAEVVERVKIAETGFGFLTMSSGNVVAINASGQAIIGLTSSSDAGAQGVTGLERSLRGSTQPAIASLPLDQNNDGVIQHIMLDNKGERVPYIVVLKRLKPTNLWSSGPIKPETMSVGIVVPEREIYASLFAAQQSISRATNRILLFQIGAIVVSLLIVFAAVLGISKRITAGLRSLASAAQRLQSKDYSVRVSIPTRDEVGAAGIAFNRMAEEISFHTENLEQLVDDRTREL
;
A
#
# COMPACT_ATOMS: atom_id res chain seq x y z
N LEU A 1 -40.75 7.35 32.93
CA LEU A 1 -39.39 7.91 33.13
C LEU A 1 -38.29 6.83 33.05
N SER A 2 -38.43 5.69 33.73
CA SER A 2 -37.42 4.60 33.71
C SER A 2 -37.12 4.01 32.32
N GLY A 3 -38.14 3.78 31.48
CA GLY A 3 -37.95 3.19 30.14
C GLY A 3 -37.16 4.09 29.16
N GLY A 4 -37.35 5.40 29.23
CA GLY A 4 -36.63 6.37 28.39
C GLY A 4 -35.14 6.46 28.77
N LEU A 5 -34.83 6.42 30.07
CA LEU A 5 -33.45 6.40 30.58
C LEU A 5 -32.72 5.12 30.16
N ALA A 6 -33.41 3.98 30.15
CA ALA A 6 -32.82 2.71 29.75
C ALA A 6 -32.52 2.65 28.24
N LEU A 7 -33.40 3.18 27.39
CA LEU A 7 -33.17 3.30 25.94
C LEU A 7 -31.98 4.23 25.65
N TRP A 8 -31.92 5.38 26.35
CA TRP A 8 -30.82 6.33 26.23
C TRP A 8 -29.48 5.72 26.67
N ASN A 9 -29.46 4.98 27.78
CA ASN A 9 -28.25 4.30 28.26
C ASN A 9 -27.73 3.25 27.25
N VAL A 10 -28.61 2.47 26.62
CA VAL A 10 -28.21 1.47 25.62
C VAL A 10 -27.65 2.15 24.37
N GLN A 11 -28.29 3.22 23.89
CA GLN A 11 -27.77 3.99 22.75
C GLN A 11 -26.44 4.64 23.06
N LYS A 12 -26.29 5.24 24.25
CA LYS A 12 -25.04 5.85 24.70
C LYS A 12 -23.92 4.82 24.82
N LEU A 13 -24.15 3.71 25.53
CA LEU A 13 -23.16 2.64 25.67
C LEU A 13 -22.75 2.05 24.31
N SER A 14 -23.71 1.86 23.40
CA SER A 14 -23.43 1.41 22.03
C SER A 14 -22.58 2.44 21.27
N SER A 15 -22.86 3.73 21.42
CA SER A 15 -22.09 4.80 20.78
C SER A 15 -20.65 4.84 21.33
N ASP A 16 -20.51 4.79 22.65
CA ASP A 16 -19.22 4.82 23.33
C ASP A 16 -18.37 3.60 22.93
N ALA A 17 -18.97 2.39 22.96
CA ALA A 17 -18.30 1.16 22.52
C ALA A 17 -17.92 1.18 21.03
N THR A 18 -18.77 1.76 20.17
CA THR A 18 -18.46 1.91 18.74
C THR A 18 -17.30 2.87 18.53
N SER A 19 -17.24 3.94 19.32
CA SER A 19 -16.15 4.93 19.27
C SER A 19 -14.84 4.33 19.73
N GLU A 20 -14.83 3.64 20.88
CA GLU A 20 -13.62 3.07 21.48
C GLU A 20 -13.04 1.93 20.63
N VAL A 21 -13.89 0.99 20.18
CA VAL A 21 -13.49 -0.07 19.24
C VAL A 21 -13.07 0.53 17.90
N GLY A 22 -13.73 1.62 17.49
CA GLY A 22 -13.42 2.35 16.27
C GLY A 22 -12.02 2.95 16.28
N GLU A 23 -11.68 3.68 17.34
CA GLU A 23 -10.38 4.30 17.54
C GLU A 23 -9.26 3.27 17.67
N GLY A 24 -9.48 2.20 18.44
CA GLY A 24 -8.52 1.11 18.60
C GLY A 24 -8.21 0.38 17.30
N LEU A 25 -9.24 -0.02 16.53
CA LEU A 25 -9.05 -0.68 15.23
C LEU A 25 -8.46 0.28 14.18
N THR A 26 -8.82 1.56 14.22
CA THR A 26 -8.23 2.56 13.32
C THR A 26 -6.73 2.69 13.58
N THR A 27 -6.33 2.81 14.85
CA THR A 27 -4.93 2.90 15.26
C THR A 27 -4.15 1.64 14.86
N ALA A 28 -4.68 0.45 15.16
CA ALA A 28 -4.05 -0.81 14.80
C ALA A 28 -3.87 -0.97 13.27
N ASN A 29 -4.87 -0.56 12.48
CA ASN A 29 -4.78 -0.58 11.03
C ASN A 29 -3.76 0.42 10.47
N GLN A 30 -3.69 1.62 11.04
CA GLN A 30 -2.69 2.61 10.65
C GLN A 30 -1.26 2.14 11.00
N GLU A 31 -1.07 1.55 12.17
CA GLU A 31 0.21 0.96 12.58
C GLU A 31 0.59 -0.21 11.67
N TYR A 32 -0.35 -1.09 11.35
CA TYR A 32 -0.15 -2.19 10.41
C TYR A 32 0.37 -1.68 9.05
N ILE A 33 -0.28 -0.68 8.45
CA ILE A 33 0.17 -0.14 7.15
C ILE A 33 1.54 0.51 7.27
N ARG A 34 1.82 1.26 8.34
CA ARG A 34 3.12 1.90 8.55
C ARG A 34 4.23 0.87 8.70
N SER A 35 4.06 -0.11 9.57
CA SER A 35 5.03 -1.21 9.77
C SER A 35 5.22 -2.01 8.50
N TYR A 36 4.15 -2.21 7.73
CA TYR A 36 4.21 -2.87 6.43
C TYR A 36 5.04 -2.06 5.42
N ALA A 37 4.84 -0.75 5.36
CA ALA A 37 5.64 0.14 4.51
C ALA A 37 7.12 0.15 4.90
N GLU A 38 7.40 0.15 6.19
CA GLU A 38 8.77 0.05 6.71
C GLU A 38 9.43 -1.28 6.38
N SER A 39 8.73 -2.40 6.57
CA SER A 39 9.24 -3.73 6.23
C SER A 39 9.48 -3.89 4.73
N THR A 40 8.60 -3.32 3.90
CA THR A 40 8.75 -3.33 2.44
C THR A 40 9.95 -2.49 2.02
N ALA A 41 10.09 -1.27 2.55
CA ALA A 41 11.24 -0.40 2.30
C ALA A 41 12.56 -1.08 2.69
N LEU A 42 12.62 -1.70 3.87
CA LEU A 42 13.79 -2.47 4.32
C LEU A 42 14.10 -3.63 3.37
N SER A 43 13.08 -4.34 2.87
CA SER A 43 13.27 -5.45 1.94
C SER A 43 13.83 -5.00 0.60
N VAL A 44 13.39 -3.83 0.10
CA VAL A 44 13.95 -3.21 -1.11
C VAL A 44 15.39 -2.74 -0.87
N ASP A 45 15.67 -2.07 0.25
CA ASP A 45 17.04 -1.67 0.63
C ASP A 45 17.98 -2.89 0.70
N LEU A 46 17.56 -3.98 1.33
CA LEU A 46 18.36 -5.21 1.42
C LEU A 46 18.67 -5.82 0.05
N LEU A 47 17.75 -5.69 -0.90
CA LEU A 47 17.97 -6.18 -2.25
C LEU A 47 18.95 -5.28 -3.01
N LEU A 48 18.79 -3.96 -2.94
CA LEU A 48 19.73 -3.01 -3.52
C LEU A 48 21.13 -3.19 -2.90
N ASP A 49 21.21 -3.35 -1.57
CA ASP A 49 22.45 -3.62 -0.86
C ASP A 49 23.13 -4.92 -1.34
N ARG A 50 22.37 -5.97 -1.66
CA ARG A 50 22.92 -7.22 -2.24
C ARG A 50 23.53 -6.99 -3.62
N VAL A 51 22.87 -6.19 -4.45
CA VAL A 51 23.35 -5.84 -5.80
C VAL A 51 24.60 -4.98 -5.70
N HIS A 52 24.57 -3.97 -4.84
CA HIS A 52 25.74 -3.15 -4.53
C HIS A 52 26.90 -4.02 -4.04
N GLY A 53 26.63 -5.04 -3.23
CA GLY A 53 27.60 -6.03 -2.79
C GLY A 53 28.25 -6.78 -3.97
N ASP A 54 27.46 -7.28 -4.92
CA ASP A 54 27.97 -7.98 -6.10
C ASP A 54 28.82 -7.05 -6.99
N VAL A 55 28.38 -5.81 -7.22
CA VAL A 55 29.14 -4.80 -7.99
C VAL A 55 30.43 -4.43 -7.26
N LYS A 56 30.39 -4.20 -5.94
CA LYS A 56 31.58 -3.92 -5.11
C LYS A 56 32.56 -5.09 -5.09
N ALA A 57 32.07 -6.33 -5.11
CA ALA A 57 32.92 -7.51 -5.19
C ALA A 57 33.68 -7.57 -6.52
N LEU A 58 32.97 -7.38 -7.65
CA LEU A 58 33.61 -7.29 -8.96
C LEU A 58 34.59 -6.12 -9.04
N ALA A 59 34.19 -4.94 -8.56
CA ALA A 59 35.02 -3.74 -8.52
C ALA A 59 36.28 -3.96 -7.69
N GLY A 60 36.17 -4.62 -6.53
CA GLY A 60 37.31 -4.94 -5.67
C GLY A 60 38.32 -5.87 -6.35
N VAL A 61 37.86 -6.88 -7.10
CA VAL A 61 38.74 -7.74 -7.89
C VAL A 61 39.49 -6.92 -8.96
N LEU A 62 38.76 -6.12 -9.73
CA LEU A 62 39.34 -5.31 -10.81
C LEU A 62 40.30 -4.25 -10.26
N GLN A 63 39.92 -3.55 -9.18
CA GLN A 63 40.76 -2.57 -8.51
C GLN A 63 42.05 -3.20 -7.99
N ALA A 64 41.99 -4.40 -7.41
CA ALA A 64 43.17 -5.09 -6.95
C ALA A 64 44.13 -5.37 -8.12
N GLN A 65 43.63 -5.76 -9.30
CA GLN A 65 44.47 -5.92 -10.50
C GLN A 65 45.14 -4.61 -10.90
N ILE A 66 44.38 -3.51 -10.96
CA ILE A 66 44.89 -2.17 -11.30
C ILE A 66 46.00 -1.72 -10.31
N ASP A 67 45.88 -2.09 -9.05
CA ASP A 67 46.86 -1.75 -8.02
C ASP A 67 48.19 -2.53 -8.14
N ASP A 68 48.17 -3.66 -8.84
CA ASP A 68 49.31 -4.54 -9.11
C ASP A 68 49.41 -4.91 -10.61
N PRO A 69 49.94 -4.01 -11.45
CA PRO A 69 50.00 -4.20 -12.90
C PRO A 69 50.78 -5.45 -13.32
N THR A 70 51.79 -5.85 -12.55
CA THR A 70 52.57 -7.06 -12.85
C THR A 70 51.68 -8.30 -12.75
N ARG A 71 50.89 -8.39 -11.67
CA ARG A 71 49.95 -9.49 -11.48
C ARG A 71 48.80 -9.44 -12.48
N GLN A 72 48.28 -8.24 -12.77
CA GLN A 72 47.25 -8.06 -13.80
C GLN A 72 47.69 -8.62 -15.14
N GLN A 73 48.89 -8.26 -15.60
CA GLN A 73 49.45 -8.75 -16.87
C GLN A 73 49.67 -10.27 -16.85
N GLN A 74 50.18 -10.82 -15.74
CA GLN A 74 50.40 -12.27 -15.63
C GLN A 74 49.08 -13.06 -15.66
N VAL A 75 48.06 -12.60 -14.93
CA VAL A 75 46.72 -13.20 -14.93
C VAL A 75 46.10 -13.06 -16.32
N GLY A 76 46.16 -11.87 -16.91
CA GLY A 76 45.65 -11.58 -18.24
C GLY A 76 46.27 -12.47 -19.32
N ALA A 77 47.59 -12.58 -19.35
CA ALA A 77 48.31 -13.44 -20.29
C ALA A 77 47.95 -14.92 -20.10
N THR A 78 47.81 -15.38 -18.85
CA THR A 78 47.43 -16.78 -18.56
C THR A 78 46.02 -17.08 -19.05
N LEU A 79 45.04 -16.22 -18.73
CA LEU A 79 43.65 -16.41 -19.16
C LEU A 79 43.50 -16.28 -20.67
N SER A 80 44.21 -15.35 -21.29
CA SER A 80 44.23 -15.16 -22.74
C SER A 80 44.81 -16.36 -23.49
N HIS A 81 45.81 -17.02 -22.92
CA HIS A 81 46.39 -18.25 -23.47
C HIS A 81 45.38 -19.42 -23.43
N GLU A 82 44.69 -19.61 -22.31
CA GLU A 82 43.70 -20.69 -22.14
C GLU A 82 42.41 -20.44 -22.94
N ALA A 83 42.02 -19.18 -23.10
CA ALA A 83 40.80 -18.78 -23.80
C ALA A 83 41.08 -17.68 -24.86
N PRO A 84 41.74 -18.00 -25.98
CA PRO A 84 42.11 -17.01 -26.98
C PRO A 84 40.89 -16.32 -27.63
N GLY A 85 39.72 -16.98 -27.63
CA GLY A 85 38.46 -16.38 -28.09
C GLY A 85 37.94 -15.24 -27.20
N SER A 86 38.44 -15.08 -25.98
CA SER A 86 38.07 -13.99 -25.07
C SER A 86 38.83 -12.68 -25.32
N VAL A 87 39.89 -12.72 -26.14
CA VAL A 87 40.75 -11.55 -26.43
C VAL A 87 40.91 -11.27 -27.92
N LYS A 88 40.57 -12.23 -28.78
CA LYS A 88 40.58 -12.04 -30.23
C LYS A 88 39.27 -11.43 -30.70
N VAL A 89 39.33 -10.20 -31.19
CA VAL A 89 38.20 -9.50 -31.79
C VAL A 89 38.21 -9.60 -33.33
N VAL A 90 37.03 -9.50 -33.93
CA VAL A 90 36.80 -9.50 -35.38
C VAL A 90 36.18 -8.16 -35.75
N TYR A 91 36.78 -7.48 -36.72
CA TYR A 91 36.29 -6.21 -37.22
C TYR A 91 35.02 -6.37 -38.06
N ASP A 92 34.05 -5.51 -37.80
CA ASP A 92 32.82 -5.33 -38.57
C ASP A 92 32.91 -4.02 -39.36
N ALA A 93 32.96 -4.13 -40.69
CA ALA A 93 33.11 -2.98 -41.57
C ALA A 93 31.83 -2.14 -41.72
N GLN A 94 30.66 -2.67 -41.35
CA GLN A 94 29.39 -1.97 -41.44
C GLN A 94 29.20 -1.03 -40.24
N GLY A 95 29.49 -1.51 -39.03
CA GLY A 95 29.40 -0.73 -37.79
C GLY A 95 30.69 0.00 -37.40
N ASP A 96 31.80 -0.33 -38.06
CA ASP A 96 33.14 0.19 -37.78
C ASP A 96 33.64 -0.11 -36.36
N TRP A 97 33.33 -1.29 -35.82
CA TRP A 97 33.78 -1.73 -34.49
C TRP A 97 34.35 -3.14 -34.56
N ALA A 98 34.97 -3.62 -33.50
CA ALA A 98 35.45 -5.00 -33.40
C ALA A 98 34.86 -5.71 -32.17
N GLN A 99 34.46 -6.97 -32.33
CA GLN A 99 33.92 -7.80 -31.26
C GLN A 99 34.45 -9.24 -31.34
N ASN A 100 34.63 -9.91 -30.20
CA ASN A 100 34.97 -11.33 -30.21
C ASN A 100 33.80 -12.20 -30.71
N LEU A 101 34.13 -13.35 -31.32
CA LEU A 101 33.14 -14.33 -31.77
C LEU A 101 32.50 -15.07 -30.58
N PRO A 102 31.30 -15.66 -30.75
CA PRO A 102 30.67 -16.45 -29.69
C PRO A 102 31.57 -17.61 -29.23
N GLY A 103 31.50 -17.93 -27.93
CA GLY A 103 32.22 -19.06 -27.32
C GLY A 103 33.00 -18.70 -26.06
N ALA A 104 33.28 -17.42 -25.85
CA ALA A 104 33.81 -16.90 -24.58
C ALA A 104 32.66 -16.66 -23.57
N PRO A 105 32.93 -16.67 -22.25
CA PRO A 105 31.95 -16.28 -21.23
C PRO A 105 31.46 -14.83 -21.38
N SER A 106 32.34 -13.94 -21.84
CA SER A 106 32.06 -12.52 -22.04
C SER A 106 32.11 -12.11 -23.50
N VAL A 107 31.34 -11.06 -23.83
CA VAL A 107 31.53 -10.28 -25.05
C VAL A 107 32.51 -9.14 -24.77
N MET A 108 33.39 -8.88 -25.73
CA MET A 108 34.35 -7.77 -25.74
C MET A 108 34.08 -6.89 -26.95
N SER A 109 33.66 -5.64 -26.72
CA SER A 109 33.37 -4.64 -27.75
C SER A 109 34.43 -3.54 -27.78
N VAL A 110 34.93 -3.23 -28.97
CA VAL A 110 35.96 -2.20 -29.22
C VAL A 110 35.49 -1.27 -30.33
N TRP A 111 35.45 0.04 -30.06
CA TRP A 111 35.04 1.06 -31.03
C TRP A 111 36.08 1.32 -32.11
N GLY A 112 35.65 1.78 -33.28
CA GLY A 112 36.51 1.96 -34.47
C GLY A 112 37.65 2.94 -34.26
N TYR A 113 37.41 3.99 -33.49
CA TYR A 113 38.43 4.97 -33.12
C TYR A 113 39.53 4.42 -32.19
N LEU A 114 39.38 3.18 -31.71
CA LEU A 114 40.38 2.44 -30.92
C LEU A 114 41.14 1.40 -31.76
N LEU A 115 40.86 1.32 -33.06
CA LEU A 115 41.51 0.41 -34.01
C LEU A 115 42.58 1.14 -34.82
N GLY A 116 43.64 0.41 -35.17
CA GLY A 116 44.67 0.86 -36.11
C GLY A 116 44.18 0.84 -37.55
N ALA A 117 45.04 1.33 -38.46
CA ALA A 117 44.76 1.30 -39.91
C ALA A 117 44.64 -0.13 -40.48
N ASP A 118 45.10 -1.14 -39.74
CA ASP A 118 44.97 -2.56 -40.04
C ASP A 118 43.70 -3.20 -39.44
N HIS A 119 42.82 -2.38 -38.84
CA HIS A 119 41.60 -2.78 -38.14
C HIS A 119 41.82 -3.68 -36.91
N ASN A 120 43.05 -3.78 -36.42
CA ASN A 120 43.34 -4.43 -35.14
C ASN A 120 43.29 -3.41 -33.99
N PRO A 121 42.98 -3.82 -32.75
CA PRO A 121 43.08 -2.93 -31.59
C PRO A 121 44.47 -2.30 -31.47
N LEU A 122 44.53 -1.01 -31.16
CA LEU A 122 45.79 -0.34 -30.84
C LEU A 122 46.52 -1.08 -29.69
N PRO A 123 47.86 -1.07 -29.61
CA PRO A 123 48.58 -1.87 -28.61
C PRO A 123 48.13 -1.64 -27.16
N SER A 124 47.83 -0.40 -26.79
CA SER A 124 47.29 -0.08 -25.45
C SER A 124 45.87 -0.58 -25.22
N VAL A 125 45.07 -0.71 -26.29
CA VAL A 125 43.71 -1.24 -26.25
C VAL A 125 43.76 -2.77 -26.16
N GLN A 126 44.65 -3.40 -26.92
CA GLN A 126 44.89 -4.85 -26.83
C GLN A 126 45.33 -5.26 -25.41
N GLN A 127 46.22 -4.49 -24.79
CA GLN A 127 46.60 -4.71 -23.39
C GLN A 127 45.39 -4.61 -22.44
N GLU A 128 44.52 -3.62 -22.61
CA GLU A 128 43.30 -3.47 -21.78
C GLU A 128 42.31 -4.64 -21.99
N ILE A 129 42.21 -5.16 -23.23
CA ILE A 129 41.42 -6.35 -23.53
C ILE A 129 41.95 -7.55 -22.73
N GLU A 130 43.27 -7.77 -22.70
CA GLU A 130 43.92 -8.86 -21.97
C GLU A 130 43.81 -8.68 -20.45
N ASP A 131 44.04 -7.46 -19.96
CA ASP A 131 44.01 -7.11 -18.53
C ASP A 131 42.60 -7.24 -17.92
N SER A 132 41.56 -7.10 -18.73
CA SER A 132 40.15 -7.25 -18.31
C SER A 132 39.64 -8.70 -18.32
N THR A 133 40.42 -9.67 -18.82
CA THR A 133 40.00 -11.09 -18.92
C THR A 133 39.67 -11.76 -17.58
N VAL A 134 40.16 -11.22 -16.46
CA VAL A 134 39.78 -11.68 -15.12
C VAL A 134 38.27 -11.67 -14.90
N LEU A 135 37.55 -10.81 -15.63
CA LEU A 135 36.10 -10.74 -15.61
C LEU A 135 35.45 -12.07 -16.03
N ASP A 136 36.04 -12.78 -17.00
CA ASP A 136 35.53 -14.07 -17.49
C ASP A 136 35.55 -15.16 -16.42
N LEU A 137 36.41 -15.01 -15.40
CA LEU A 137 36.50 -15.93 -14.27
C LEU A 137 35.51 -15.57 -13.17
N VAL A 138 35.38 -14.29 -12.85
CA VAL A 138 34.66 -13.83 -11.65
C VAL A 138 33.19 -13.52 -11.95
N ALA A 139 32.91 -12.79 -13.04
CA ALA A 139 31.56 -12.33 -13.33
C ALA A 139 30.55 -13.47 -13.54
N PRO A 140 30.86 -14.60 -14.23
CA PRO A 140 29.89 -15.70 -14.35
C PRO A 140 29.44 -16.28 -13.00
N THR A 141 30.36 -16.35 -12.03
CA THR A 141 30.06 -16.85 -10.67
C THR A 141 29.20 -15.85 -9.90
N LEU A 142 29.51 -14.56 -9.99
CA LEU A 142 28.70 -13.51 -9.39
C LEU A 142 27.31 -13.43 -10.05
N MET A 143 27.21 -13.65 -11.36
CA MET A 143 25.95 -13.72 -12.09
C MET A 143 25.08 -14.91 -11.68
N ALA A 144 25.69 -16.08 -11.46
CA ALA A 144 25.01 -17.30 -11.03
C ALA A 144 24.62 -17.30 -9.53
N SER A 145 25.11 -16.33 -8.76
CA SER A 145 24.90 -16.24 -7.32
C SER A 145 24.28 -14.89 -6.92
N GLY A 146 23.79 -14.78 -5.68
CA GLY A 146 23.22 -13.52 -5.18
C GLY A 146 21.89 -13.13 -5.83
N SER A 147 21.73 -11.84 -6.13
CA SER A 147 20.53 -11.32 -6.82
C SER A 147 20.57 -11.67 -8.30
N SER A 148 19.41 -11.93 -8.92
CA SER A 148 19.36 -12.08 -10.38
C SER A 148 19.76 -10.75 -11.04
N LYS A 149 20.66 -10.83 -12.01
CA LYS A 149 21.25 -9.69 -12.73
C LYS A 149 21.12 -9.97 -14.23
N LEU A 150 20.91 -8.94 -15.03
CA LEU A 150 20.85 -9.08 -16.48
C LEU A 150 22.25 -9.29 -17.05
N GLN A 151 23.20 -8.46 -16.62
CA GLN A 151 24.59 -8.54 -17.00
C GLN A 151 25.49 -7.91 -15.93
N MET A 152 26.76 -8.31 -15.93
CA MET A 152 27.84 -7.64 -15.21
C MET A 152 28.96 -7.32 -16.17
N TYR A 153 29.66 -6.22 -15.94
CA TYR A 153 30.60 -5.72 -16.93
C TYR A 153 31.71 -4.84 -16.37
N TYR A 154 32.71 -4.66 -17.23
CA TYR A 154 33.79 -3.70 -17.10
C TYR A 154 33.75 -2.74 -18.30
N ILE A 155 33.89 -1.45 -18.04
CA ILE A 155 34.11 -0.42 -19.06
C ILE A 155 35.45 0.25 -18.80
N GLY A 156 36.26 0.35 -19.84
CA GLY A 156 37.60 0.94 -19.80
C GLY A 156 37.63 2.45 -19.47
N PRO A 157 38.81 3.00 -19.17
CA PRO A 157 38.98 4.43 -18.93
C PRO A 157 38.71 5.25 -20.20
N LYS A 158 38.55 6.56 -20.06
CA LYS A 158 38.16 7.47 -21.15
C LYS A 158 39.10 7.43 -22.36
N GLU A 159 40.38 7.13 -22.15
CA GLU A 159 41.37 7.06 -23.22
C GLU A 159 41.26 5.77 -24.04
N ARG A 160 40.62 4.72 -23.50
CA ARG A 160 40.46 3.41 -24.13
C ARG A 160 39.21 2.68 -23.60
N PRO A 161 38.00 3.19 -23.88
CA PRO A 161 36.76 2.68 -23.32
C PRO A 161 36.31 1.40 -24.05
N ILE A 162 36.99 0.29 -23.79
CA ILE A 162 36.49 -1.03 -24.19
C ILE A 162 35.29 -1.41 -23.33
N PHE A 163 34.40 -2.25 -23.82
CA PHE A 163 33.25 -2.74 -23.06
C PHE A 163 33.25 -4.27 -23.01
N ARG A 164 33.49 -4.83 -21.82
CA ARG A 164 33.47 -6.28 -21.59
C ARG A 164 32.27 -6.66 -20.74
N THR A 165 31.36 -7.49 -21.22
CA THR A 165 30.14 -7.87 -20.48
C THR A 165 29.92 -9.37 -20.42
N VAL A 166 29.30 -9.84 -19.34
CA VAL A 166 28.87 -11.23 -19.14
C VAL A 166 27.36 -11.22 -18.86
N PRO A 167 26.55 -12.07 -19.52
CA PRO A 167 26.96 -13.09 -20.49
C PRO A 167 27.29 -12.52 -21.88
N TYR A 168 27.89 -13.35 -22.75
CA TYR A 168 28.09 -13.01 -24.17
C TYR A 168 26.76 -12.61 -24.85
N THR A 169 26.79 -11.52 -25.61
CA THR A 169 25.67 -11.01 -26.42
C THR A 169 26.19 -10.38 -27.71
N ASP A 170 25.31 -10.14 -28.69
CA ASP A 170 25.62 -9.36 -29.90
C ASP A 170 25.57 -7.85 -29.60
N GLN A 171 26.43 -7.41 -28.68
CA GLN A 171 26.35 -6.10 -28.05
C GLN A 171 26.64 -4.95 -29.03
N ALA A 172 27.73 -5.03 -29.79
CA ALA A 172 28.12 -3.95 -30.67
C ALA A 172 27.11 -3.74 -31.82
N GLN A 173 26.59 -4.84 -32.39
CA GLN A 173 25.50 -4.82 -33.37
C GLN A 173 24.22 -4.19 -32.80
N THR A 174 23.96 -4.40 -31.51
CA THR A 174 22.81 -3.80 -30.83
C THR A 174 22.96 -2.29 -30.70
N PHE A 175 24.17 -1.79 -30.42
CA PHE A 175 24.43 -0.36 -30.34
C PHE A 175 24.24 0.36 -31.68
N ASP A 176 24.62 -0.26 -32.80
CA ASP A 176 24.35 0.31 -34.14
C ASP A 176 22.86 0.59 -34.36
N ARG A 177 22.00 -0.33 -33.88
CA ARG A 177 20.54 -0.25 -34.08
C ARG A 177 19.89 0.83 -33.22
N LEU A 178 20.37 1.02 -32.00
CA LEU A 178 19.65 1.80 -30.99
C LEU A 178 20.31 3.13 -30.64
N TYR A 179 21.61 3.25 -30.91
CA TYR A 179 22.38 4.44 -30.60
C TYR A 179 23.18 4.91 -31.82
N PRO A 180 22.50 5.31 -32.92
CA PRO A 180 23.19 5.74 -34.13
C PRO A 180 24.16 6.88 -33.82
N GLY A 181 25.42 6.70 -34.22
CA GLY A 181 26.50 7.66 -33.93
C GLY A 181 27.32 7.35 -32.68
N HIS A 182 27.05 6.25 -31.95
CA HIS A 182 27.86 5.81 -30.80
C HIS A 182 29.34 5.65 -31.10
N ASN A 183 29.68 5.44 -32.38
CA ASN A 183 31.05 5.24 -32.85
C ASN A 183 31.72 6.49 -33.43
N LYS A 184 31.06 7.65 -33.35
CA LYS A 184 31.56 8.94 -33.84
C LYS A 184 31.95 9.90 -32.73
N ALA A 185 31.73 9.51 -31.48
CA ALA A 185 32.01 10.30 -30.28
C ALA A 185 32.71 9.41 -29.24
N GLU A 186 33.36 10.05 -28.27
CA GLU A 186 33.96 9.34 -27.14
C GLU A 186 32.86 8.67 -26.30
N PHE A 187 33.06 7.39 -25.97
CA PHE A 187 32.08 6.53 -25.29
C PHE A 187 31.41 7.18 -24.07
N TRP A 188 32.21 7.69 -23.12
CA TRP A 188 31.67 8.22 -21.86
C TRP A 188 30.84 9.48 -22.08
N GLU A 189 31.29 10.39 -22.93
CA GLU A 189 30.50 11.58 -23.28
C GLU A 189 29.23 11.24 -24.07
N PHE A 190 29.25 10.18 -24.88
CA PHE A 190 28.09 9.77 -25.67
C PHE A 190 27.03 9.05 -24.83
N PHE A 191 27.41 8.03 -24.06
CA PHE A 191 26.46 7.20 -23.32
C PHE A 191 26.14 7.77 -21.94
N PHE A 192 27.14 8.35 -21.26
CA PHE A 192 27.02 8.77 -19.87
C PHE A 192 27.56 10.21 -19.62
N PRO A 193 27.07 11.21 -20.36
CA PRO A 193 27.59 12.58 -20.28
C PRO A 193 27.60 13.11 -18.83
N GLY A 194 28.77 13.58 -18.39
CA GLY A 194 28.99 14.16 -17.06
C GLY A 194 29.26 13.16 -15.92
N ILE A 195 29.07 11.85 -16.13
CA ILE A 195 29.34 10.84 -15.08
C ILE A 195 30.84 10.81 -14.74
N TYR A 196 31.69 10.77 -15.77
CA TYR A 196 33.14 10.63 -15.64
C TYR A 196 33.75 11.84 -14.93
N GLY A 197 33.26 13.05 -15.24
CA GLY A 197 33.68 14.27 -14.57
C GLY A 197 33.32 14.29 -13.08
N SER A 198 32.18 13.71 -12.71
CA SER A 198 31.78 13.56 -11.30
C SER A 198 32.73 12.61 -10.56
N TRP A 199 33.05 11.45 -11.15
CA TRP A 199 34.01 10.53 -10.54
C TRP A 199 35.41 11.11 -10.45
N GLN A 200 35.88 11.87 -11.45
CA GLN A 200 37.16 12.59 -11.37
C GLN A 200 37.20 13.56 -10.19
N GLN A 201 36.09 14.23 -9.89
CA GLN A 201 35.99 15.09 -8.71
C GLN A 201 36.04 14.26 -7.42
N TRP A 202 35.39 13.10 -7.37
CA TRP A 202 35.44 12.19 -6.22
C TRP A 202 36.84 11.63 -5.95
N ALA A 203 37.63 11.36 -7.00
CA ALA A 203 39.02 10.90 -6.87
C ALA A 203 39.87 11.95 -6.14
N LYS A 204 39.68 13.23 -6.51
CA LYS A 204 40.41 14.38 -5.94
C LYS A 204 39.93 14.76 -4.55
N ASP A 205 38.61 14.74 -4.36
CA ASP A 205 37.95 15.06 -3.10
C ASP A 205 36.87 14.02 -2.79
N PRO A 206 37.22 12.96 -2.03
CA PRO A 206 36.29 11.95 -1.58
C PRO A 206 35.04 12.47 -0.87
N ALA A 207 35.10 13.65 -0.23
CA ALA A 207 33.98 14.24 0.48
C ALA A 207 32.97 14.95 -0.46
N SER A 208 33.33 15.14 -1.74
CA SER A 208 32.46 15.72 -2.76
C SER A 208 31.34 14.78 -3.23
N ARG A 209 31.35 13.51 -2.82
CA ARG A 209 30.29 12.55 -3.11
C ARG A 209 28.96 13.03 -2.49
N PRO A 210 27.85 13.07 -3.25
CA PRO A 210 26.56 13.42 -2.69
C PRO A 210 26.10 12.48 -1.57
N VAL A 211 26.36 11.18 -1.74
CA VAL A 211 26.14 10.12 -0.76
C VAL A 211 27.48 9.39 -0.54
N PRO A 212 27.87 9.05 0.71
CA PRO A 212 29.16 8.42 1.03
C PRO A 212 29.21 6.93 0.63
N ASP A 213 29.00 6.66 -0.66
CA ASP A 213 29.15 5.37 -1.32
C ASP A 213 29.75 5.63 -2.72
N ASP A 214 30.52 4.70 -3.27
CA ASP A 214 31.06 4.79 -4.63
C ASP A 214 30.06 4.32 -5.68
N ILE A 215 29.00 3.61 -5.28
CA ILE A 215 27.96 3.16 -6.21
C ILE A 215 27.23 4.36 -6.80
N THR A 216 27.15 4.40 -8.14
CA THR A 216 26.33 5.32 -8.92
C THR A 216 25.24 4.53 -9.65
N GLN A 217 23.98 4.86 -9.38
CA GLN A 217 22.81 4.27 -10.03
C GLN A 217 22.37 5.15 -11.22
N THR A 218 21.82 4.57 -12.28
CA THR A 218 21.16 5.32 -13.35
C THR A 218 19.67 5.53 -13.09
N ALA A 219 19.06 6.54 -13.73
CA ALA A 219 17.62 6.54 -13.92
C ALA A 219 17.20 5.31 -14.77
N PRO A 220 15.95 4.81 -14.65
CA PRO A 220 15.47 3.71 -15.48
C PRO A 220 15.51 4.04 -16.96
N TYR A 221 16.03 3.13 -17.76
CA TYR A 221 16.10 3.26 -19.22
C TYR A 221 15.85 1.93 -19.92
N THR A 222 15.60 1.98 -21.22
CA THR A 222 15.38 0.75 -22.00
C THR A 222 16.72 0.13 -22.34
N ASP A 223 16.96 -1.10 -21.86
CA ASP A 223 18.11 -1.89 -22.23
C ASP A 223 18.10 -2.14 -23.73
N ALA A 224 19.24 -1.88 -24.35
CA ALA A 224 19.37 -1.94 -25.79
C ALA A 224 19.30 -3.38 -26.31
N ILE A 225 19.80 -4.33 -25.54
CA ILE A 225 19.98 -5.73 -25.98
C ILE A 225 18.68 -6.50 -25.83
N THR A 226 18.00 -6.34 -24.70
CA THR A 226 16.80 -7.11 -24.36
C THR A 226 15.49 -6.38 -24.63
N GLY A 227 15.52 -5.05 -24.81
CA GLY A 227 14.31 -4.21 -24.86
C GLY A 227 13.57 -4.12 -23.52
N LYS A 228 14.12 -4.71 -22.44
CA LYS A 228 13.56 -4.60 -21.09
C LYS A 228 13.99 -3.29 -20.48
N LEU A 229 13.19 -2.76 -19.55
CA LEU A 229 13.64 -1.62 -18.78
C LEU A 229 14.63 -2.08 -17.70
N ILE A 230 15.72 -1.36 -17.55
CA ILE A 230 16.78 -1.64 -16.58
C ILE A 230 17.19 -0.43 -15.76
N VAL A 231 17.86 -0.71 -14.65
CA VAL A 231 18.68 0.21 -13.88
C VAL A 231 20.10 -0.34 -13.85
N SER A 232 21.07 0.53 -14.13
CA SER A 232 22.50 0.20 -14.03
C SER A 232 23.08 0.70 -12.73
N PHE A 233 23.98 -0.09 -12.15
CA PHE A 233 24.79 0.26 -11.00
C PHE A 233 26.25 0.23 -11.40
N PHE A 234 26.95 1.34 -11.22
CA PHE A 234 28.37 1.49 -11.52
C PHE A 234 29.17 1.68 -10.25
N HIS A 235 30.39 1.18 -10.24
CA HIS A 235 31.41 1.47 -9.26
C HIS A 235 32.68 1.92 -9.99
N PRO A 236 33.09 3.20 -9.86
CA PRO A 236 34.31 3.68 -10.51
C PRO A 236 35.51 2.91 -10.00
N LEU A 237 36.45 2.65 -10.91
CA LEU A 237 37.74 2.08 -10.61
C LEU A 237 38.76 3.21 -10.70
N TRP A 238 39.68 3.26 -9.74
CA TRP A 238 40.66 4.32 -9.61
C TRP A 238 41.99 3.87 -10.19
N THR A 239 42.75 4.82 -10.74
CA THR A 239 44.16 4.59 -11.04
C THR A 239 44.91 4.20 -9.74
N ARG A 240 46.05 3.51 -9.88
CA ARG A 240 46.85 3.03 -8.74
C ARG A 240 47.23 4.13 -7.75
N ASP A 241 47.48 5.33 -8.24
CA ASP A 241 47.81 6.53 -7.45
C ASP A 241 46.58 7.28 -6.91
N ARG A 242 45.37 6.80 -7.22
CA ARG A 242 44.07 7.38 -6.85
C ARG A 242 43.83 8.80 -7.36
N THR A 243 44.52 9.22 -8.41
CA THR A 243 44.37 10.58 -8.99
C THR A 243 43.43 10.63 -10.19
N GLY A 244 43.07 9.48 -10.76
CA GLY A 244 42.22 9.37 -11.95
C GLY A 244 41.35 8.12 -11.94
N ILE A 245 40.67 7.90 -13.07
CA ILE A 245 39.73 6.80 -13.29
C ILE A 245 40.39 5.78 -14.22
N ALA A 246 40.33 4.50 -13.83
CA ALA A 246 40.85 3.35 -14.57
C ALA A 246 39.72 2.53 -15.24
N GLY A 247 38.48 2.98 -15.13
CA GLY A 247 37.30 2.36 -15.71
C GLY A 247 36.14 2.30 -14.71
N THR A 248 35.19 1.41 -14.96
CA THR A 248 34.10 1.10 -14.01
C THR A 248 33.81 -0.39 -14.03
N ALA A 249 33.37 -0.91 -12.89
CA ALA A 249 32.64 -2.17 -12.84
C ALA A 249 31.14 -1.84 -12.76
N GLY A 250 30.29 -2.65 -13.38
CA GLY A 250 28.86 -2.44 -13.23
C GLY A 250 28.02 -3.68 -13.39
N ALA A 251 26.74 -3.52 -13.07
CA ALA A 251 25.71 -4.53 -13.26
C ALA A 251 24.38 -3.88 -13.63
N ASP A 252 23.61 -4.59 -14.44
CA ASP A 252 22.26 -4.16 -14.81
C ASP A 252 21.21 -5.07 -14.20
N ILE A 253 20.11 -4.46 -13.76
CA ILE A 253 18.96 -5.13 -13.18
C ILE A 253 17.71 -4.69 -13.90
N THR A 254 16.84 -5.65 -14.18
CA THR A 254 15.56 -5.38 -14.85
C THR A 254 14.54 -4.77 -13.88
N LEU A 255 13.69 -3.90 -14.39
CA LEU A 255 12.58 -3.34 -13.61
C LEU A 255 11.59 -4.42 -13.16
N ASP A 256 11.44 -5.50 -13.92
CA ASP A 256 10.61 -6.66 -13.54
C ASP A 256 11.10 -7.29 -12.23
N GLN A 257 12.42 -7.45 -12.07
CA GLN A 257 13.01 -7.97 -10.83
C GLN A 257 12.74 -7.03 -9.64
N LEU A 258 12.81 -5.71 -9.85
CA LEU A 258 12.43 -4.73 -8.83
C LEU A 258 10.93 -4.78 -8.53
N ALA A 259 10.09 -4.99 -9.54
CA ALA A 259 8.64 -5.11 -9.39
C ALA A 259 8.24 -6.36 -8.58
N GLU A 260 8.84 -7.52 -8.86
CA GLU A 260 8.60 -8.75 -8.09
C GLU A 260 8.87 -8.59 -6.58
N VAL A 261 9.78 -7.69 -6.21
CA VAL A 261 10.15 -7.45 -4.80
C VAL A 261 9.08 -6.63 -4.12
N VAL A 262 8.60 -5.60 -4.82
CA VAL A 262 7.50 -4.76 -4.34
C VAL A 262 6.17 -5.53 -4.35
N GLU A 263 5.99 -6.50 -5.26
CA GLU A 263 4.82 -7.38 -5.34
C GLU A 263 4.82 -8.51 -4.29
N ARG A 264 5.99 -9.02 -3.90
CA ARG A 264 6.12 -10.13 -2.95
C ARG A 264 5.50 -9.81 -1.60
N VAL A 265 5.42 -8.53 -1.27
CA VAL A 265 4.67 -8.06 -0.13
C VAL A 265 3.24 -7.81 -0.64
N LYS A 266 2.31 -8.74 -0.36
CA LYS A 266 0.88 -8.58 -0.62
C LYS A 266 0.20 -7.85 0.55
N ILE A 267 -0.31 -6.65 0.30
CA ILE A 267 -1.10 -5.90 1.26
C ILE A 267 -2.57 -6.01 0.91
N ALA A 268 -3.35 -6.54 1.84
CA ALA A 268 -4.77 -6.84 1.64
C ALA A 268 -5.01 -7.70 0.36
N GLU A 269 -6.20 -7.63 -0.23
CA GLU A 269 -6.55 -8.45 -1.39
C GLU A 269 -6.13 -7.78 -2.71
N THR A 270 -6.37 -6.47 -2.84
CA THR A 270 -6.11 -5.71 -4.08
C THR A 270 -5.12 -4.56 -3.91
N GLY A 271 -4.57 -4.38 -2.71
CA GLY A 271 -3.50 -3.42 -2.48
C GLY A 271 -2.21 -3.81 -3.20
N PHE A 272 -1.41 -2.82 -3.53
CA PHE A 272 -0.16 -2.99 -4.28
C PHE A 272 0.89 -1.99 -3.83
N GLY A 273 2.16 -2.33 -4.04
CA GLY A 273 3.26 -1.41 -3.89
C GLY A 273 3.78 -0.91 -5.24
N PHE A 274 4.52 0.19 -5.20
CA PHE A 274 5.36 0.66 -6.29
C PHE A 274 6.67 1.27 -5.75
N LEU A 275 7.69 1.38 -6.59
CA LEU A 275 8.94 2.08 -6.32
C LEU A 275 9.00 3.34 -7.19
N THR A 276 9.24 4.49 -6.59
CA THR A 276 9.35 5.77 -7.30
C THR A 276 10.64 6.51 -6.93
N MET A 277 11.20 7.23 -7.89
CA MET A 277 12.26 8.20 -7.66
C MET A 277 11.68 9.47 -7.02
N SER A 278 12.56 10.31 -6.48
CA SER A 278 12.23 11.62 -5.91
C SER A 278 11.59 12.58 -6.92
N SER A 279 11.87 12.41 -8.22
CA SER A 279 11.24 13.12 -9.33
C SER A 279 9.76 12.73 -9.55
N GLY A 280 9.34 11.60 -8.98
CA GLY A 280 8.04 10.98 -9.26
C GLY A 280 8.07 9.99 -10.41
N ASN A 281 9.23 9.72 -11.03
CA ASN A 281 9.33 8.66 -12.03
C ASN A 281 9.19 7.29 -11.37
N VAL A 282 8.23 6.48 -11.83
CA VAL A 282 7.96 5.16 -11.26
C VAL A 282 8.88 4.12 -11.87
N VAL A 283 9.74 3.55 -11.01
CA VAL A 283 10.72 2.52 -11.35
C VAL A 283 10.06 1.16 -11.42
N ALA A 284 9.21 0.79 -10.46
CA ALA A 284 8.63 -0.55 -10.43
C ALA A 284 7.18 -0.51 -9.95
N ILE A 285 6.29 -1.20 -10.66
CA ILE A 285 4.89 -1.36 -10.29
C ILE A 285 4.28 -2.48 -11.14
N ASN A 286 3.34 -3.22 -10.56
CA ASN A 286 2.60 -4.25 -11.28
C ASN A 286 1.55 -3.67 -12.24
N ALA A 287 1.09 -4.47 -13.20
CA ALA A 287 0.15 -4.00 -14.24
C ALA A 287 -1.20 -3.52 -13.66
N SER A 288 -1.71 -4.19 -12.61
CA SER A 288 -2.96 -3.80 -11.95
C SER A 288 -2.83 -2.45 -11.26
N GLY A 289 -1.76 -2.25 -10.50
CA GLY A 289 -1.43 -1.01 -9.82
C GLY A 289 -1.26 0.13 -10.80
N GLN A 290 -0.51 -0.09 -11.90
CA GLN A 290 -0.33 0.88 -12.98
C GLN A 290 -1.66 1.39 -13.52
N ALA A 291 -2.62 0.50 -13.76
CA ALA A 291 -3.96 0.86 -14.22
C ALA A 291 -4.74 1.66 -13.17
N ILE A 292 -4.69 1.24 -11.89
CA ILE A 292 -5.40 1.91 -10.79
C ILE A 292 -4.88 3.34 -10.57
N ILE A 293 -3.56 3.53 -10.53
CA ILE A 293 -2.96 4.85 -10.34
C ILE A 293 -2.88 5.66 -11.64
N GLY A 294 -3.42 5.16 -12.76
CA GLY A 294 -3.52 5.90 -14.02
C GLY A 294 -2.19 6.30 -14.62
N LEU A 295 -1.13 5.50 -14.43
CA LEU A 295 0.18 5.80 -15.00
C LEU A 295 0.17 5.63 -16.52
N THR A 296 0.63 6.66 -17.20
CA THR A 296 0.91 6.64 -18.64
C THR A 296 2.41 6.47 -18.86
N SER A 297 2.78 5.74 -19.90
CA SER A 297 4.17 5.62 -20.33
C SER A 297 4.37 6.50 -21.55
N SER A 298 5.32 7.44 -21.49
CA SER A 298 5.81 8.16 -22.67
C SER A 298 7.28 7.80 -22.87
N SER A 299 7.62 7.27 -24.04
CA SER A 299 9.01 7.17 -24.47
C SER A 299 9.43 8.52 -25.06
N ASP A 300 10.27 9.27 -24.35
CA ASP A 300 10.98 10.37 -25.00
C ASP A 300 12.04 9.75 -25.91
N ALA A 301 11.76 9.75 -27.22
CA ALA A 301 12.72 9.41 -28.25
C ALA A 301 13.73 10.57 -28.40
N GLY A 302 14.59 10.74 -27.40
CA GLY A 302 15.76 11.62 -27.50
C GLY A 302 16.76 11.04 -28.50
N ALA A 303 17.32 11.87 -29.38
CA ALA A 303 18.20 11.44 -30.46
C ALA A 303 19.65 11.12 -30.02
N GLN A 304 19.98 11.14 -28.72
CA GLN A 304 21.33 10.95 -28.20
C GLN A 304 21.35 10.20 -26.87
N GLY A 305 22.21 9.18 -26.77
CA GLY A 305 22.50 8.44 -25.55
C GLY A 305 21.39 7.51 -25.06
N VAL A 306 21.54 7.04 -23.83
CA VAL A 306 20.57 6.20 -23.14
C VAL A 306 19.34 7.03 -22.76
N THR A 307 18.23 6.87 -23.49
CA THR A 307 16.98 7.61 -23.24
C THR A 307 16.20 7.00 -22.09
N GLY A 308 15.94 7.80 -21.05
CA GLY A 308 15.12 7.40 -19.91
C GLY A 308 13.65 7.18 -20.30
N LEU A 309 12.98 6.21 -19.66
CA LEU A 309 11.54 6.07 -19.76
C LEU A 309 10.87 6.96 -18.70
N GLU A 310 10.01 7.88 -19.13
CA GLU A 310 9.20 8.73 -18.25
C GLU A 310 7.86 8.04 -17.96
N ARG A 311 7.74 7.53 -16.72
CA ARG A 311 6.51 7.00 -16.11
C ARG A 311 6.19 7.81 -14.86
N SER A 312 5.99 9.11 -15.05
CA SER A 312 5.86 10.04 -13.93
C SER A 312 4.51 9.94 -13.24
N LEU A 313 4.50 9.87 -11.91
CA LEU A 313 3.30 10.07 -11.09
C LEU A 313 2.62 11.40 -11.44
N ARG A 314 3.41 12.45 -11.75
CA ARG A 314 2.90 13.77 -12.16
C ARG A 314 2.10 13.73 -13.46
N GLY A 315 2.37 12.75 -14.32
CA GLY A 315 1.65 12.51 -15.58
C GLY A 315 0.48 11.53 -15.44
N SER A 316 0.10 11.17 -14.21
CA SER A 316 -1.03 10.27 -13.96
C SER A 316 -2.36 10.85 -14.43
N THR A 317 -3.23 10.00 -14.99
CA THR A 317 -4.62 10.37 -15.29
C THR A 317 -5.48 10.54 -14.05
N GLN A 318 -4.98 10.15 -12.86
CA GLN A 318 -5.63 10.33 -11.57
C GLN A 318 -5.09 11.63 -10.93
N PRO A 319 -5.90 12.69 -10.78
CA PRO A 319 -5.44 13.96 -10.22
C PRO A 319 -4.82 13.82 -8.82
N ALA A 320 -5.38 12.94 -7.98
CA ALA A 320 -4.89 12.72 -6.63
C ALA A 320 -3.49 12.09 -6.59
N ILE A 321 -3.16 11.25 -7.59
CA ILE A 321 -1.81 10.67 -7.75
C ILE A 321 -0.85 11.73 -8.29
N ALA A 322 -1.27 12.49 -9.30
CA ALA A 322 -0.47 13.56 -9.89
C ALA A 322 -0.06 14.64 -8.87
N SER A 323 -0.91 14.89 -7.87
CA SER A 323 -0.64 15.86 -6.79
C SER A 323 0.05 15.26 -5.56
N LEU A 324 0.46 13.98 -5.56
CA LEU A 324 1.07 13.37 -4.37
C LEU A 324 2.33 14.13 -3.92
N PRO A 325 2.46 14.50 -2.64
CA PRO A 325 3.69 15.06 -2.10
C PRO A 325 4.77 13.98 -2.02
N LEU A 326 5.94 14.25 -2.61
CA LEU A 326 7.09 13.33 -2.65
C LEU A 326 8.26 13.82 -1.79
N ASP A 327 8.05 14.90 -1.02
CA ASP A 327 9.06 15.49 -0.17
C ASP A 327 9.32 14.69 1.11
N GLN A 328 10.32 15.13 1.88
CA GLN A 328 10.76 14.44 3.09
C GLN A 328 9.72 14.48 4.23
N ASN A 329 8.80 15.45 4.22
CA ASN A 329 7.80 15.58 5.27
C ASN A 329 6.69 14.52 5.17
N ASN A 330 6.65 13.79 4.05
CA ASN A 330 5.65 12.78 3.78
C ASN A 330 6.15 11.33 4.00
N ASP A 331 7.33 11.16 4.60
CA ASP A 331 7.89 9.83 4.89
C ASP A 331 7.10 9.09 5.99
N GLY A 332 6.47 7.97 5.61
CA GLY A 332 5.64 7.15 6.50
C GLY A 332 4.30 7.79 6.87
N VAL A 333 3.89 8.87 6.18
CA VAL A 333 2.62 9.56 6.41
C VAL A 333 1.50 8.87 5.64
N ILE A 334 0.39 8.63 6.33
CA ILE A 334 -0.82 8.03 5.76
C ILE A 334 -1.64 9.12 5.08
N GLN A 335 -1.81 8.98 3.77
CA GLN A 335 -2.62 9.88 2.96
C GLN A 335 -3.89 9.17 2.52
N HIS A 336 -5.02 9.87 2.60
CA HIS A 336 -6.31 9.39 2.13
C HIS A 336 -6.62 10.07 0.80
N ILE A 337 -6.81 9.29 -0.26
CA ILE A 337 -7.06 9.79 -1.60
C ILE A 337 -8.26 9.10 -2.24
N MET A 338 -8.90 9.78 -3.19
CA MET A 338 -9.97 9.21 -3.99
C MET A 338 -9.46 8.92 -5.39
N LEU A 339 -9.60 7.68 -5.85
CA LEU A 339 -9.25 7.26 -7.21
C LEU A 339 -10.49 6.84 -7.99
N ASP A 340 -10.52 7.14 -9.28
CA ASP A 340 -11.53 6.57 -10.18
C ASP A 340 -11.10 5.15 -10.57
N ASN A 341 -11.94 4.16 -10.28
CA ASN A 341 -11.75 2.79 -10.73
C ASN A 341 -12.97 2.37 -11.56
N LYS A 342 -12.83 2.42 -12.89
CA LYS A 342 -13.90 2.06 -13.84
C LYS A 342 -15.18 2.88 -13.66
N GLY A 343 -15.04 4.18 -13.38
CA GLY A 343 -16.16 5.11 -13.18
C GLY A 343 -16.72 5.15 -11.76
N GLU A 344 -16.19 4.34 -10.85
CA GLU A 344 -16.50 4.40 -9.42
C GLU A 344 -15.40 5.14 -8.66
N ARG A 345 -15.77 6.12 -7.82
CA ARG A 345 -14.81 6.77 -6.92
C ARG A 345 -14.58 5.92 -5.69
N VAL A 346 -13.39 5.38 -5.56
CA VAL A 346 -13.00 4.49 -4.46
C VAL A 346 -11.99 5.21 -3.55
N PRO A 347 -12.18 5.18 -2.22
CA PRO A 347 -11.19 5.69 -1.27
C PRO A 347 -10.01 4.73 -1.11
N TYR A 348 -8.80 5.28 -1.16
CA TYR A 348 -7.53 4.57 -1.00
C TYR A 348 -6.67 5.25 0.06
N ILE A 349 -5.90 4.44 0.76
CA ILE A 349 -4.75 4.88 1.54
C ILE A 349 -3.50 4.79 0.67
N VAL A 350 -2.68 5.84 0.73
CA VAL A 350 -1.33 5.86 0.19
C VAL A 350 -0.32 6.18 1.28
N VAL A 351 0.74 5.37 1.36
CA VAL A 351 1.90 5.62 2.22
C VAL A 351 3.15 5.59 1.38
N LEU A 352 3.99 6.61 1.51
CA LEU A 352 5.32 6.63 0.91
C LEU A 352 6.35 6.42 2.01
N LYS A 353 7.23 5.44 1.86
CA LYS A 353 8.37 5.22 2.76
C LYS A 353 9.66 5.38 1.98
N ARG A 354 10.53 6.30 2.42
CA ARG A 354 11.82 6.57 1.80
C ARG A 354 12.80 5.42 2.02
N LEU A 355 13.60 5.16 1.00
CA LEU A 355 14.73 4.23 1.03
C LEU A 355 16.01 4.94 1.48
N LYS A 356 17.11 4.19 1.60
CA LYS A 356 18.43 4.80 1.79
C LYS A 356 18.79 5.67 0.58
N PRO A 357 19.46 6.83 0.80
CA PRO A 357 19.90 7.66 -0.31
C PRO A 357 20.98 6.96 -1.13
N THR A 358 21.01 7.24 -2.43
CA THR A 358 22.00 6.71 -3.39
C THR A 358 22.53 7.85 -4.27
N ASN A 359 23.67 7.63 -4.92
CA ASN A 359 24.16 8.54 -5.94
C ASN A 359 23.47 8.21 -7.27
N LEU A 360 22.79 9.18 -7.88
CA LEU A 360 22.07 9.02 -9.13
C LEU A 360 22.74 9.81 -10.26
N TRP A 361 22.91 9.14 -11.39
CA TRP A 361 23.15 9.75 -12.68
C TRP A 361 21.90 9.66 -13.56
N SER A 362 21.47 10.79 -14.12
CA SER A 362 20.41 10.86 -15.13
C SER A 362 20.83 11.71 -16.32
N SER A 363 21.45 12.85 -16.05
CA SER A 363 22.13 13.70 -17.03
C SER A 363 23.09 14.62 -16.29
N GLY A 364 24.29 14.84 -16.82
CA GLY A 364 25.26 15.76 -16.23
C GLY A 364 25.86 15.24 -14.91
N PRO A 365 26.05 16.09 -13.89
CA PRO A 365 26.72 15.68 -12.65
C PRO A 365 25.84 14.76 -11.80
N ILE A 366 26.50 13.85 -11.07
CA ILE A 366 25.86 12.92 -10.14
C ILE A 366 25.21 13.70 -8.98
N LYS A 367 23.99 13.31 -8.61
CA LYS A 367 23.17 13.97 -7.58
C LYS A 367 22.70 12.96 -6.52
N PRO A 368 22.34 13.41 -5.31
CA PRO A 368 21.72 12.52 -4.35
C PRO A 368 20.30 12.19 -4.81
N GLU A 369 19.93 10.92 -4.72
CA GLU A 369 18.57 10.42 -4.95
C GLU A 369 18.11 9.67 -3.71
N THR A 370 16.81 9.72 -3.44
CA THR A 370 16.20 8.95 -2.38
C THR A 370 14.85 8.48 -2.87
N MET A 371 14.86 7.26 -3.38
CA MET A 371 13.65 6.60 -3.85
C MET A 371 12.69 6.37 -2.68
N SER A 372 11.42 6.17 -3.00
CA SER A 372 10.39 5.80 -2.04
C SER A 372 9.64 4.58 -2.52
N VAL A 373 9.35 3.68 -1.59
CA VAL A 373 8.31 2.66 -1.77
C VAL A 373 6.97 3.31 -1.47
N GLY A 374 6.08 3.29 -2.45
CA GLY A 374 4.68 3.65 -2.28
C GLY A 374 3.83 2.41 -2.07
N ILE A 375 2.89 2.48 -1.14
CA ILE A 375 1.87 1.44 -0.91
C ILE A 375 0.51 2.07 -1.10
N VAL A 376 -0.33 1.42 -1.90
CA VAL A 376 -1.68 1.86 -2.22
C VAL A 376 -2.65 0.74 -1.89
N VAL A 377 -3.63 1.02 -1.04
CA VAL A 377 -4.60 0.00 -0.61
C VAL A 377 -6.00 0.61 -0.45
N PRO A 378 -7.08 -0.06 -0.90
CA PRO A 378 -8.42 0.45 -0.68
C PRO A 378 -8.75 0.52 0.81
N GLU A 379 -9.37 1.61 1.26
CA GLU A 379 -9.74 1.79 2.66
C GLU A 379 -10.67 0.68 3.16
N ARG A 380 -11.59 0.24 2.30
CA ARG A 380 -12.56 -0.83 2.63
C ARG A 380 -11.92 -2.16 3.01
N GLU A 381 -10.73 -2.45 2.49
CA GLU A 381 -10.04 -3.72 2.77
C GLU A 381 -9.26 -3.64 4.08
N ILE A 382 -8.59 -2.52 4.31
CA ILE A 382 -7.89 -2.25 5.58
C ILE A 382 -8.88 -2.20 6.73
N TYR A 383 -9.97 -1.44 6.57
CA TYR A 383 -10.96 -1.23 7.63
C TYR A 383 -12.09 -2.27 7.60
N ALA A 384 -11.95 -3.39 6.88
CA ALA A 384 -12.97 -4.42 6.79
C ALA A 384 -13.38 -4.94 8.18
N SER A 385 -12.41 -5.22 9.05
CA SER A 385 -12.65 -5.66 10.44
C SER A 385 -13.36 -4.59 11.27
N LEU A 386 -13.01 -3.32 11.06
CA LEU A 386 -13.67 -2.18 11.71
C LEU A 386 -15.13 -2.08 11.28
N PHE A 387 -15.41 -2.12 9.98
CA PHE A 387 -16.77 -2.06 9.46
C PHE A 387 -17.61 -3.26 9.89
N ALA A 388 -17.03 -4.46 9.91
CA ALA A 388 -17.71 -5.66 10.40
C ALA A 388 -18.06 -5.55 11.89
N ALA A 389 -17.13 -5.05 12.72
CA ALA A 389 -17.36 -4.81 14.14
C ALA A 389 -18.49 -3.78 14.35
N GLN A 390 -18.43 -2.62 13.70
CA GLN A 390 -19.46 -1.58 13.77
C GLN A 390 -20.84 -2.10 13.38
N GLN A 391 -20.94 -2.83 12.26
CA GLN A 391 -22.19 -3.43 11.81
C GLN A 391 -22.73 -4.48 12.80
N SER A 392 -21.85 -5.25 13.45
CA SER A 392 -22.25 -6.23 14.46
C SER A 392 -22.83 -5.54 15.71
N ILE A 393 -22.20 -4.45 16.15
CA ILE A 393 -22.64 -3.63 17.29
C ILE A 393 -24.00 -2.99 16.95
N SER A 394 -24.14 -2.36 15.78
CA SER A 394 -25.41 -1.75 15.37
C SER A 394 -26.56 -2.76 15.29
N ARG A 395 -26.29 -3.98 14.78
CA ARG A 395 -27.28 -5.05 14.73
C ARG A 395 -27.68 -5.52 16.14
N ALA A 396 -26.72 -5.68 17.04
CA ALA A 396 -26.98 -6.05 18.43
C ALA A 396 -27.83 -4.97 19.14
N THR A 397 -27.46 -3.70 18.99
CA THR A 397 -28.17 -2.56 19.57
C THR A 397 -29.60 -2.47 19.03
N ASN A 398 -29.82 -2.57 17.72
CA ASN A 398 -31.17 -2.56 17.13
C ASN A 398 -32.03 -3.71 17.67
N ARG A 399 -31.46 -4.90 17.81
CA ARG A 399 -32.16 -6.05 18.41
C ARG A 399 -32.55 -5.75 19.87
N ILE A 400 -31.64 -5.22 20.68
CA ILE A 400 -31.92 -4.86 22.08
C ILE A 400 -33.03 -3.80 22.15
N LEU A 401 -32.95 -2.75 21.33
CA LEU A 401 -33.97 -1.70 21.28
C LEU A 401 -35.35 -2.24 20.90
N LEU A 402 -35.44 -3.13 19.91
CA LEU A 402 -36.70 -3.76 19.50
C LEU A 402 -37.31 -4.61 20.64
N PHE A 403 -36.49 -5.42 21.33
CA PHE A 403 -36.96 -6.18 22.50
C PHE A 403 -37.45 -5.26 23.63
N GLN A 404 -36.75 -4.14 23.87
CA GLN A 404 -37.09 -3.19 24.92
C GLN A 404 -38.37 -2.41 24.60
N ILE A 405 -38.55 -1.95 23.35
CA ILE A 405 -39.80 -1.34 22.87
C ILE A 405 -40.94 -2.35 22.99
N GLY A 406 -40.74 -3.60 22.55
CA GLY A 406 -41.71 -4.67 22.69
C GLY A 406 -42.12 -4.91 24.15
N ALA A 407 -41.16 -4.97 25.08
CA ALA A 407 -41.43 -5.12 26.50
C ALA A 407 -42.23 -3.93 27.09
N ILE A 408 -41.92 -2.70 26.66
CA ILE A 408 -42.68 -1.50 27.07
C ILE A 408 -44.11 -1.56 26.54
N VAL A 409 -44.31 -1.93 25.27
CA VAL A 409 -45.65 -2.07 24.66
C VAL A 409 -46.46 -3.15 25.36
N VAL A 410 -45.87 -4.32 25.64
CA VAL A 410 -46.53 -5.41 26.37
C VAL A 410 -46.92 -4.97 27.78
N SER A 411 -46.02 -4.29 28.50
CA SER A 411 -46.30 -3.75 29.83
C SER A 411 -47.46 -2.74 29.80
N LEU A 412 -47.46 -1.83 28.83
CA LEU A 412 -48.56 -0.86 28.63
C LEU A 412 -49.89 -1.55 28.31
N LEU A 413 -49.88 -2.60 27.48
CA LEU A 413 -51.08 -3.38 27.16
C LEU A 413 -51.63 -4.10 28.40
N ILE A 414 -50.77 -4.66 29.25
CA ILE A 414 -51.17 -5.30 30.50
C ILE A 414 -51.82 -4.28 31.44
N VAL A 415 -51.18 -3.12 31.64
CA VAL A 415 -51.73 -2.04 32.49
C VAL A 415 -53.05 -1.55 31.92
N PHE A 416 -53.13 -1.31 30.61
CA PHE A 416 -54.35 -0.86 29.95
C PHE A 416 -55.50 -1.88 30.09
N ALA A 417 -55.22 -3.17 29.89
CA ALA A 417 -56.19 -4.24 30.09
C ALA A 417 -56.67 -4.32 31.55
N ALA A 418 -55.77 -4.18 32.52
CA ALA A 418 -56.10 -4.15 33.94
C ALA A 418 -57.00 -2.95 34.28
N VAL A 419 -56.68 -1.75 33.79
CA VAL A 419 -57.49 -0.54 33.99
C VAL A 419 -58.88 -0.72 33.39
N LEU A 420 -58.99 -1.21 32.15
CA LEU A 420 -60.29 -1.48 31.53
C LEU A 420 -61.11 -2.52 32.29
N GLY A 421 -60.47 -3.58 32.80
CA GLY A 421 -61.12 -4.60 33.61
C GLY A 421 -61.66 -4.04 34.94
N ILE A 422 -60.84 -3.26 35.65
CA ILE A 422 -61.21 -2.62 36.92
C ILE A 422 -62.31 -1.58 36.69
N SER A 423 -62.17 -0.69 35.71
CA SER A 423 -63.19 0.32 35.40
C SER A 423 -64.53 -0.32 35.03
N LYS A 424 -64.55 -1.34 34.16
CA LYS A 424 -65.81 -2.04 33.81
C LYS A 424 -66.48 -2.65 35.04
N ARG A 425 -65.70 -3.25 35.95
CA ARG A 425 -66.21 -3.85 37.19
C ARG A 425 -66.82 -2.80 38.12
N ILE A 426 -66.12 -1.69 38.35
CA ILE A 426 -66.58 -0.59 39.22
C ILE A 426 -67.84 0.06 38.62
N THR A 427 -67.81 0.43 37.33
CA THR A 427 -68.94 1.07 36.65
C THR A 427 -70.19 0.19 36.64
N ALA A 428 -70.04 -1.13 36.45
CA ALA A 428 -71.17 -2.06 36.52
C ALA A 428 -71.78 -2.14 37.94
N GLY A 429 -70.94 -2.16 38.98
CA GLY A 429 -71.40 -2.13 40.38
C GLY A 429 -72.15 -0.84 40.71
N LEU A 430 -71.59 0.32 40.35
CA LEU A 430 -72.25 1.63 40.54
C LEU A 430 -73.56 1.75 39.76
N ARG A 431 -73.62 1.26 38.51
CA ARG A 431 -74.84 1.25 37.70
C ARG A 431 -75.94 0.38 38.32
N SER A 432 -75.57 -0.75 38.91
CA SER A 432 -76.50 -1.65 39.60
C SER A 432 -77.07 -1.00 40.86
N LEU A 433 -76.23 -0.33 41.65
CA LEU A 433 -76.65 0.49 42.79
C LEU A 433 -77.58 1.63 42.39
N ALA A 434 -77.24 2.37 41.34
CA ALA A 434 -78.07 3.48 40.84
C ALA A 434 -79.47 2.99 40.40
N SER A 435 -79.52 1.87 39.66
CA SER A 435 -80.78 1.28 39.23
C SER A 435 -81.64 0.82 40.41
N ALA A 436 -81.04 0.25 41.45
CA ALA A 436 -81.79 -0.19 42.62
C ALA A 436 -82.26 0.96 43.49
N ALA A 437 -81.45 2.01 43.66
CA ALA A 437 -81.86 3.24 44.33
C ALA A 437 -83.07 3.87 43.63
N GLN A 438 -83.10 3.86 42.29
CA GLN A 438 -84.23 4.36 41.51
C GLN A 438 -85.49 3.51 41.72
N ARG A 439 -85.36 2.17 41.83
CA ARG A 439 -86.49 1.28 42.16
C ARG A 439 -87.01 1.52 43.58
N LEU A 440 -86.10 1.68 44.53
CA LEU A 440 -86.44 2.02 45.92
C LEU A 440 -87.19 3.36 46.00
N GLN A 441 -86.78 4.37 45.21
CA GLN A 441 -87.48 5.66 45.09
C GLN A 441 -88.89 5.51 44.52
N SER A 442 -89.12 4.57 43.60
CA SER A 442 -90.45 4.24 43.07
C SER A 442 -91.32 3.37 44.00
N LYS A 443 -90.97 3.29 45.30
CA LYS A 443 -91.64 2.49 46.34
C LYS A 443 -91.54 0.97 46.18
N ASP A 444 -90.60 0.47 45.37
CA ASP A 444 -90.27 -0.95 45.34
C ASP A 444 -89.23 -1.26 46.43
N TYR A 445 -89.70 -1.47 47.66
CA TYR A 445 -88.86 -1.75 48.83
C TYR A 445 -88.30 -3.19 48.87
N SER A 446 -88.77 -4.05 47.96
CA SER A 446 -88.28 -5.43 47.82
C SER A 446 -86.95 -5.54 47.08
N VAL A 447 -86.50 -4.45 46.43
CA VAL A 447 -85.28 -4.47 45.62
C VAL A 447 -84.05 -4.80 46.45
N ARG A 448 -83.20 -5.68 45.93
CA ARG A 448 -81.89 -6.02 46.49
C ARG A 448 -80.84 -6.02 45.38
N VAL A 449 -79.62 -5.61 45.71
CA VAL A 449 -78.48 -5.54 44.79
C VAL A 449 -77.46 -6.60 45.17
N SER A 450 -76.94 -7.33 44.17
CA SER A 450 -75.83 -8.26 44.36
C SER A 450 -74.61 -7.75 43.60
N ILE A 451 -73.59 -7.31 44.33
CA ILE A 451 -72.30 -6.86 43.78
C ILE A 451 -71.22 -7.81 44.32
N PRO A 452 -70.74 -8.78 43.53
CA PRO A 452 -69.77 -9.77 43.96
C PRO A 452 -68.34 -9.21 43.92
N THR A 453 -68.13 -8.10 44.63
CA THR A 453 -66.82 -7.44 44.79
C THR A 453 -66.52 -7.30 46.28
N ARG A 454 -65.22 -7.35 46.63
CA ARG A 454 -64.73 -7.21 48.00
C ARG A 454 -64.07 -5.84 48.21
N ASP A 455 -64.58 -4.84 47.51
CA ASP A 455 -64.12 -3.45 47.53
C ASP A 455 -65.22 -2.53 48.11
N GLU A 456 -64.97 -1.22 48.10
CA GLU A 456 -65.89 -0.20 48.61
C GLU A 456 -67.24 -0.23 47.89
N VAL A 457 -67.28 -0.65 46.62
CA VAL A 457 -68.52 -0.76 45.82
C VAL A 457 -69.38 -1.93 46.32
N GLY A 458 -68.74 -3.06 46.66
CA GLY A 458 -69.42 -4.20 47.28
C GLY A 458 -69.95 -3.89 48.68
N ALA A 459 -69.17 -3.18 49.49
CA ALA A 459 -69.59 -2.70 50.81
C ALA A 459 -70.81 -1.76 50.72
N ALA A 460 -70.83 -0.85 49.74
CA ALA A 460 -71.98 0.01 49.47
C ALA A 460 -73.22 -0.80 49.04
N GLY A 461 -73.05 -1.89 48.28
CA GLY A 461 -74.12 -2.84 47.95
C GLY A 461 -74.77 -3.48 49.18
N ILE A 462 -73.96 -3.92 50.14
CA ILE A 462 -74.45 -4.51 51.40
C ILE A 462 -75.19 -3.46 52.24
N ALA A 463 -74.61 -2.26 52.39
CA ALA A 463 -75.23 -1.17 53.13
C ALA A 463 -76.57 -0.74 52.52
N PHE A 464 -76.66 -0.69 51.18
CA PHE A 464 -77.90 -0.41 50.46
C PHE A 464 -78.98 -1.46 50.77
N ASN A 465 -78.64 -2.76 50.74
CA ASN A 465 -79.60 -3.83 51.04
C ASN A 465 -80.15 -3.75 52.46
N ARG A 466 -79.29 -3.44 53.44
CA ARG A 466 -79.72 -3.24 54.85
C ARG A 466 -80.67 -2.06 55.00
N MET A 467 -80.37 -0.95 54.34
CA MET A 467 -81.26 0.22 54.31
C MET A 467 -82.62 -0.11 53.66
N ALA A 468 -82.61 -0.83 52.53
CA ALA A 468 -83.84 -1.25 51.85
C ALA A 468 -84.69 -2.20 52.72
N GLU A 469 -84.05 -3.08 53.49
CA GLU A 469 -84.71 -3.98 54.45
C GLU A 469 -85.36 -3.21 55.60
N GLU A 470 -84.66 -2.26 56.21
CA GLU A 470 -85.21 -1.39 57.27
C GLU A 470 -86.41 -0.57 56.75
N ILE A 471 -86.31 0.01 55.55
CA ILE A 471 -87.42 0.77 54.94
C ILE A 471 -88.61 -0.14 54.64
N SER A 472 -88.39 -1.34 54.10
CA SER A 472 -89.45 -2.32 53.83
C SER A 472 -90.17 -2.71 55.12
N PHE A 473 -89.42 -3.05 56.17
CA PHE A 473 -89.97 -3.43 57.48
C PHE A 473 -90.76 -2.29 58.13
N HIS A 474 -90.27 -1.05 58.08
CA HIS A 474 -90.99 0.10 58.61
C HIS A 474 -92.25 0.43 57.80
N THR A 475 -92.20 0.29 56.47
CA THR A 475 -93.38 0.53 55.62
C THR A 475 -94.45 -0.53 55.85
N GLU A 476 -94.08 -1.81 55.95
CA GLU A 476 -95.00 -2.93 56.21
C GLU A 476 -95.61 -2.86 57.61
N ASN A 477 -94.82 -2.49 58.63
CA ASN A 477 -95.35 -2.21 59.97
C ASN A 477 -96.28 -0.98 60.00
N LEU A 478 -95.96 0.08 59.27
CA LEU A 478 -96.84 1.26 59.16
C LEU A 478 -98.14 0.91 58.43
N GLU A 479 -98.08 0.08 57.37
CA GLU A 479 -99.27 -0.43 56.70
C GLU A 479 -100.11 -1.32 57.63
N GLN A 480 -99.50 -2.24 58.40
CA GLN A 480 -100.20 -3.02 59.43
C GLN A 480 -100.83 -2.13 60.51
N LEU A 481 -100.11 -1.12 61.00
CA LEU A 481 -100.62 -0.20 62.02
C LEU A 481 -101.79 0.63 61.48
N VAL A 482 -101.74 1.04 60.21
CA VAL A 482 -102.84 1.74 59.54
C VAL A 482 -104.02 0.79 59.31
N ASP A 483 -103.79 -0.44 58.87
CA ASP A 483 -104.85 -1.43 58.60
C ASP A 483 -105.58 -1.85 59.89
N ASP A 484 -104.85 -2.03 61.00
CA ASP A 484 -105.41 -2.29 62.33
C ASP A 484 -106.20 -1.09 62.86
N ARG A 485 -105.73 0.14 62.62
CA ARG A 485 -106.47 1.35 63.03
C ARG A 485 -107.71 1.62 62.17
N THR A 486 -107.71 1.15 60.92
CA THR A 486 -108.86 1.26 60.01
C THR A 486 -109.92 0.20 60.30
N ARG A 487 -109.57 -0.91 60.97
CA ARG A 487 -110.53 -1.90 61.51
C ARG A 487 -111.14 -1.51 62.87
N GLU A 488 -110.56 -0.53 63.57
CA GLU A 488 -111.06 0.01 64.85
C GLU A 488 -112.05 1.19 64.69
N LEU A 489 -112.29 1.67 63.46
CA LEU A 489 -113.29 2.71 63.11
C LEU A 489 -114.48 2.08 62.38
#